data_AF-A0A087S630-F1
#
_entry.id   AF-A0A087S630-F1
#
_cell.length_a   1.000
_cell.length_b   1.000
_cell.length_c   1.000
_cell.angle_alpha   90.00
_cell.angle_beta   90.00
_cell.angle_gamma   90.00
#
_symmetry.space_group_name_H-M   'P 1'
#
loop_
_entity.id
_entity.type
_entity.pdbx_description
1 polymer ?
#
loop_
_entity_poly.entity_id
_entity_poly.type
_entity_poly.pdbx_seq_one_letter_code
_entity_poly.pdbx_strand_id
1 'polypeptide(L)' 'MLITCKGIQKNGRQEKCPFIHDGEWGDYELMEHQNFHKSQEAQNYSWLGFDTSQPIGKFSGRDGKHS' A
#
# COMPACT_ATOMS: atom_id res chain seq x y z
N MET A 1 9.78 -5.36 -10.36
CA MET A 1 9.90 -4.29 -9.34
C MET A 1 9.19 -4.80 -8.11
N LEU A 2 9.84 -4.78 -6.95
CA LEU A 2 9.24 -5.37 -5.76
C LEU A 2 8.23 -4.40 -5.14
N ILE A 3 6.96 -4.73 -5.29
CA ILE A 3 5.82 -4.01 -4.72
C ILE A 3 5.32 -4.79 -3.51
N THR A 4 5.17 -4.12 -2.39
CA THR A 4 4.72 -4.71 -1.12
C THR A 4 3.48 -3.99 -0.64
N CYS A 5 2.51 -4.71 -0.09
CA CYS A 5 1.34 -4.08 0.52
C CYS A 5 1.71 -3.57 1.92
N LYS A 6 1.50 -2.27 2.19
CA LYS A 6 1.74 -1.68 3.52
C LYS A 6 0.76 -2.20 4.58
N GLY A 7 -0.28 -2.89 4.13
CA GLY A 7 -1.35 -3.41 4.96
C GLY A 7 -2.46 -2.40 5.17
N ILE A 8 -3.12 -2.51 6.32
CA ILE A 8 -4.34 -1.78 6.64
C ILE A 8 -4.18 -1.12 8.00
N GLN A 9 -4.93 -0.05 8.21
CA GLN A 9 -5.18 0.52 9.52
C GLN A 9 -6.60 0.16 9.94
N LYS A 10 -6.72 -0.64 11.00
CA LYS A 10 -7.98 -1.09 11.55
C LYS A 10 -8.12 -0.70 13.01
N ASN A 11 -9.18 0.01 13.38
CA ASN A 11 -9.40 0.54 14.74
C ASN A 11 -8.16 1.29 15.31
N GLY A 12 -7.45 2.06 14.48
CA GLY A 12 -6.24 2.77 14.89
C GLY A 12 -4.98 1.90 15.07
N ARG A 13 -5.05 0.60 14.75
CA ARG A 13 -3.90 -0.31 14.73
C ARG A 13 -3.50 -0.64 13.30
N GLN A 14 -2.21 -0.63 13.02
CA GLN A 14 -1.70 -1.07 11.73
C GLN A 14 -1.56 -2.60 11.72
N GLU A 15 -2.21 -3.25 10.76
CA GLU A 15 -2.04 -4.67 10.47
C GLU A 15 -1.23 -4.84 9.18
N LYS A 16 -0.24 -5.72 9.21
CA LYS A 16 0.61 -6.01 8.04
C LYS A 16 -0.13 -6.91 7.07
N CYS A 17 0.01 -6.66 5.77
CA CYS A 17 -0.44 -7.57 4.73
C CYS A 17 0.77 -8.35 4.18
N PRO A 18 0.72 -9.69 4.10
CA PRO A 18 1.82 -10.50 3.59
C PRO A 18 1.95 -10.46 2.05
N PHE A 19 1.11 -9.67 1.37
CA PHE A 19 1.14 -9.57 -0.09
C PHE A 19 2.40 -8.86 -0.58
N ILE A 20 3.15 -9.56 -1.42
CA ILE A 20 4.36 -9.11 -2.09
C ILE A 20 4.21 -9.52 -3.55
N HIS A 21 4.49 -8.59 -4.45
CA HIS A 21 4.41 -8.77 -5.89
C HIS A 21 5.72 -8.34 -6.53
N ASP A 22 6.35 -9.20 -7.34
CA ASP A 22 7.47 -8.80 -8.19
C ASP A 22 6.97 -8.64 -9.61
N GLY A 23 6.84 -7.38 -10.04
CA GLY A 23 6.26 -7.06 -11.34
C GLY A 23 6.19 -5.57 -11.60
N GLU A 24 5.18 -5.14 -12.36
CA GLU A 24 4.97 -3.76 -12.78
C GLU A 24 3.64 -3.18 -12.25
N TRP A 25 3.55 -1.85 -12.22
CA TRP A 25 2.28 -1.20 -11.92
C TRP A 25 1.28 -1.52 -13.03
N GLY A 26 0.15 -2.14 -12.67
CA GLY A 26 -0.87 -2.56 -13.64
C GLY A 26 -0.92 -4.06 -13.88
N ASP A 27 -0.10 -4.87 -13.21
CA ASP A 27 -0.32 -6.31 -13.20
C ASP A 27 -1.69 -6.65 -12.60
N TYR A 28 -2.31 -7.69 -13.16
CA TYR A 28 -3.65 -8.12 -12.77
C TYR A 28 -3.74 -8.43 -11.27
N GLU A 29 -2.73 -9.11 -10.71
CA GLU A 29 -2.66 -9.49 -9.30
C GLU A 29 -2.63 -8.25 -8.38
N LEU A 30 -1.93 -7.18 -8.77
CA LEU A 30 -1.91 -5.91 -8.05
C LEU A 30 -3.25 -5.20 -8.09
N MET A 31 -3.89 -5.16 -9.27
CA MET A 31 -5.20 -4.54 -9.44
C MET A 31 -6.28 -5.28 -8.65
N GLU A 32 -6.25 -6.61 -8.67
CA GLU A 32 -7.16 -7.45 -7.88
C GLU A 32 -6.98 -7.21 -6.39
N HIS A 33 -5.73 -7.19 -5.90
CA HIS A 33 -5.43 -6.94 -4.50
C HIS A 33 -5.83 -5.53 -4.04
N GLN A 34 -5.60 -4.51 -4.88
CA GLN A 34 -6.10 -3.16 -4.63
C GLN A 34 -7.63 -3.15 -4.50
N ASN A 35 -8.34 -3.81 -5.41
CA ASN A 35 -9.79 -3.84 -5.39
C ASN A 35 -10.32 -4.56 -4.14
N PHE A 36 -9.68 -5.64 -3.71
CA PHE A 36 -10.01 -6.33 -2.46
C PHE A 36 -9.95 -5.39 -1.23
N HIS A 37 -8.92 -4.55 -1.14
CA HIS A 37 -8.79 -3.58 -0.07
C HIS A 37 -9.83 -2.45 -0.19
N LYS A 38 -10.04 -1.90 -1.39
CA LYS A 38 -11.05 -0.86 -1.64
C LYS A 38 -12.47 -1.34 -1.32
N SER A 39 -12.82 -2.58 -1.65
CA SER A 39 -14.13 -3.17 -1.31
C SER A 39 -14.36 -3.34 0.19
N GLN A 40 -13.29 -3.31 1.00
CA GLN A 40 -13.37 -3.41 2.46
C GLN A 40 -13.20 -2.06 3.17
N GLU A 41 -13.00 -0.97 2.43
CA GLU A 41 -12.92 0.37 3.03
C GLU A 41 -14.24 0.70 3.75
N ALA A 42 -14.12 0.85 5.07
CA ALA A 42 -15.21 1.13 5.99
C ALA A 42 -14.72 2.13 7.04
N GLN A 43 -15.61 2.63 7.90
CA GLN A 43 -15.27 3.67 8.88
C GLN A 43 -14.05 3.35 9.77
N ASN A 44 -13.73 2.07 9.95
CA ASN A 44 -12.61 1.61 10.77
C ASN A 44 -11.58 0.78 9.99
N TYR A 45 -11.59 0.85 8.67
CA TYR A 45 -10.67 0.13 7.81
C TYR A 45 -10.12 1.09 6.76
N SER A 46 -8.83 1.37 6.82
CA SER A 46 -8.16 2.22 5.84
C SER A 46 -6.97 1.48 5.25
N TRP A 47 -6.99 1.28 3.94
CA TRP A 47 -5.87 0.65 3.25
C TRP A 47 -4.69 1.63 3.14
N LEU A 48 -3.48 1.16 3.47
CA LEU A 48 -2.27 1.99 3.50
C LEU A 48 -1.56 2.08 2.14
N GLY A 49 -2.10 1.41 1.12
CA GLY A 49 -1.55 1.38 -0.22
C GLY A 49 -0.38 0.41 -0.38
N PHE A 50 0.24 0.50 -1.55
CA PHE A 50 1.45 -0.24 -1.87
C PHE A 50 2.72 0.59 -1.61
N ASP A 51 3.82 -0.09 -1.36
CA ASP A 51 5.18 0.45 -1.32
C ASP A 51 6.05 -0.26 -2.35
N THR A 52 6.91 0.49 -3.04
CA THR A 52 7.97 -0.12 -3.83
C THR A 52 9.28 -0.01 -3.07
N SER A 53 9.89 -1.15 -2.77
CA SER A 53 11.28 -1.16 -2.34
C SER A 53 12.15 -0.97 -3.59
N GLN A 54 12.33 0.28 -4.02
CA GLN A 54 13.47 0.60 -4.88
C GLN A 54 14.75 0.51 -4.04
N PRO A 55 15.88 0.03 -4.60
CA PRO A 55 17.18 0.24 -3.96
C PRO A 55 17.33 1.76 -3.76
N ILE A 56 17.51 2.15 -2.50
CA ILE A 56 17.58 3.54 -2.04
C ILE A 56 18.43 4.39 -2.99
N GLY A 57 17.74 5.22 -3.76
CA GLY A 57 18.31 6.16 -4.70
C GLY A 57 17.24 7.15 -5.08
N LYS A 58 17.12 8.22 -4.28
CA LYS A 58 16.17 9.35 -4.41
C LYS A 58 14.82 9.17 -3.69
N PHE A 59 14.90 9.35 -2.37
CA PHE A 59 13.81 9.91 -1.58
C PHE A 59 13.46 11.29 -2.15
N SER A 60 12.32 11.42 -2.83
CA SER A 60 11.68 12.72 -3.09
C SER A 60 10.51 12.85 -2.13
N GLY A 61 10.57 13.89 -1.29
CA GLY A 61 9.79 14.04 -0.08
C GLY A 61 8.28 13.93 -0.28
N ARG A 62 7.64 13.23 0.65
CA ARG A 62 6.25 13.51 1.02
C ARG A 62 6.23 14.88 1.68
N ASP A 63 5.80 15.90 0.95
CA ASP A 63 5.39 17.17 1.54
C ASP A 63 4.01 16.97 2.20
N GLY A 64 4.06 16.42 3.42
CA GLY A 64 2.97 16.46 4.37
C GLY A 64 3.35 17.48 5.43
N LYS A 65 3.04 18.76 5.21
CA LYS A 65 3.18 19.79 6.23
C LYS A 65 1.87 20.53 6.45
N HIS A 66 1.17 20.04 7.48
CA HIS A 66 0.48 20.81 8.52
C HIS A 66 0.72 22.33 8.46
N SER A 67 -0.34 23.12 8.23
CA SER A 67 -0.71 24.29 9.02
C SER A 67 -2.11 24.78 8.68
#